data_AF-A0A9N8M1U8-F1
#
_entry.id   AF-A0A9N8M1U8-F1
#
_cell.length_a   1.000
_cell.length_b   1.000
_cell.length_c   1.000
_cell.angle_alpha   90.00
_cell.angle_beta   90.00
_cell.angle_gamma   90.00
#
_symmetry.space_group_name_H-M   'P 1'
#
loop_
_entity.id
_entity.type
_entity.pdbx_description
1 polymer ?
#
loop_
_entity_poly.entity_id
_entity_poly.type
_entity_poly.pdbx_seq_one_letter_code
_entity_poly.pdbx_strand_id
1 'polypeptide(L)'
;MLVVGLTGGIASGKSTVSQLLSEVHKIPLIDLDTLARAVVEPGTPALKAIVKHFGSTILKEDGTLDRPSLGRIVFNDPDQRKVLNRITHSAVRKRMAWLLFLFWIKGSKVVVVDAPLLVEAGLWTFCGEIVVVWCSPQDQLNRMISRDAANGLTEEDARSRLASQLPLEDKLPYADVILDNSSALLAGTGSEATTPVPLSASTSASANKSSRSSEALRAQVAELVQRWQRRTASIGGFTMWLLEWVLPPFAVAVGLMTILKRKEAIAHKRLNAEAAKQALAKQQGEQSSGGKVDAAQETKKTA
;
A
#
# COMPACT_ATOMS: atom_id res chain seq x y z
N MET A 1 13.80 -14.84 -8.97
CA MET A 1 12.76 -14.71 -7.93
C MET A 1 12.07 -13.38 -8.13
N LEU A 2 10.73 -13.36 -8.19
CA LEU A 2 9.95 -12.13 -8.32
C LEU A 2 9.72 -11.52 -6.94
N VAL A 3 10.16 -10.26 -6.75
CA VAL A 3 9.86 -9.47 -5.55
C VAL A 3 8.64 -8.60 -5.83
N VAL A 4 7.56 -8.82 -5.08
CA VAL A 4 6.30 -8.09 -5.23
C VAL A 4 6.16 -7.10 -4.08
N GLY A 5 5.99 -5.82 -4.37
CA GLY A 5 5.66 -4.81 -3.37
C GLY A 5 4.15 -4.75 -3.16
N LEU A 6 3.67 -5.06 -1.96
CA LEU A 6 2.27 -4.88 -1.58
C LEU A 6 2.13 -3.57 -0.81
N THR A 7 1.29 -2.68 -1.30
CA THR A 7 1.02 -1.39 -0.66
C THR A 7 -0.46 -1.05 -0.69
N GLY A 8 -0.86 -0.05 0.08
CA GLY A 8 -2.23 0.39 0.25
C GLY A 8 -2.32 1.53 1.24
N GLY A 9 -3.45 2.23 1.22
CA GLY A 9 -3.76 3.28 2.18
C GLY A 9 -4.25 2.72 3.51
N ILE A 10 -4.36 3.58 4.53
CA ILE A 10 -5.06 3.23 5.77
C ILE A 10 -6.45 2.70 5.43
N ALA A 11 -6.85 1.62 6.11
CA ALA A 11 -8.15 0.98 5.96
C ALA A 11 -8.50 0.47 4.55
N SER A 12 -7.53 0.33 3.64
CA SER A 12 -7.78 -0.22 2.30
C SER A 12 -7.98 -1.75 2.26
N GLY A 13 -7.69 -2.45 3.36
CA GLY A 13 -7.75 -3.92 3.43
C GLY A 13 -6.46 -4.62 3.01
N LYS A 14 -5.33 -3.89 2.97
CA LYS A 14 -3.99 -4.46 2.73
C LYS A 14 -3.69 -5.68 3.60
N SER A 15 -3.97 -5.61 4.90
CA SER A 15 -3.73 -6.72 5.83
C SER A 15 -4.53 -7.98 5.48
N THR A 16 -5.75 -7.83 4.95
CA THR A 16 -6.55 -8.95 4.45
C THR A 16 -5.89 -9.60 3.25
N VAL A 17 -5.36 -8.81 2.31
CA VAL A 17 -4.59 -9.33 1.17
C VAL A 17 -3.31 -10.04 1.63
N SER A 18 -2.58 -9.44 2.58
CA SER A 18 -1.37 -10.04 3.16
C SER A 18 -1.66 -11.41 3.77
N GLN A 19 -2.74 -11.53 4.55
CA GLN A 19 -3.20 -12.79 5.15
C GLN A 19 -3.58 -13.82 4.10
N LEU A 20 -4.34 -13.44 3.06
CA LEU A 20 -4.70 -14.35 1.98
C LEU A 20 -3.46 -14.91 1.26
N LEU A 21 -2.49 -14.05 0.98
CA LEU A 21 -1.23 -14.45 0.33
C LEU A 21 -0.41 -15.40 1.19
N SER A 22 -0.27 -15.11 2.49
CA SER A 22 0.56 -15.93 3.39
C SER A 22 -0.14 -17.21 3.86
N GLU A 23 -1.41 -17.14 4.25
CA GLU A 23 -2.10 -18.25 4.91
C GLU A 23 -2.77 -19.19 3.91
N VAL A 24 -3.40 -18.65 2.85
CA VAL A 24 -4.11 -19.46 1.85
C VAL A 24 -3.15 -19.93 0.76
N HIS A 25 -2.39 -19.00 0.18
CA HIS A 25 -1.51 -19.31 -0.96
C HIS A 25 -0.09 -19.69 -0.56
N LYS A 26 0.25 -19.64 0.73
CA LYS A 26 1.58 -20.00 1.28
C LYS A 26 2.73 -19.25 0.63
N ILE A 27 2.50 -18.00 0.21
CA ILE A 27 3.52 -17.14 -0.39
C ILE A 27 4.32 -16.47 0.74
N PRO A 28 5.66 -16.53 0.72
CA PRO A 28 6.48 -15.83 1.68
C PRO A 28 6.23 -14.32 1.67
N LEU A 29 6.03 -13.76 2.87
CA LEU A 29 5.76 -12.34 3.06
C LEU A 29 6.75 -11.73 4.05
N ILE A 30 7.28 -10.56 3.69
CA ILE A 30 8.16 -9.73 4.52
C ILE A 30 7.35 -8.49 4.91
N ASP A 31 6.85 -8.45 6.14
CA ASP A 31 6.19 -7.27 6.70
C ASP A 31 7.25 -6.27 7.16
N LEU A 32 7.33 -5.12 6.49
CA LEU A 32 8.29 -4.08 6.80
C LEU A 32 7.99 -3.33 8.11
N ASP A 33 6.75 -3.30 8.58
CA ASP A 33 6.42 -2.69 9.87
C ASP A 33 6.97 -3.55 11.01
N THR A 34 6.75 -4.87 10.92
CA THR A 34 7.34 -5.84 11.85
C THR A 34 8.87 -5.85 11.74
N LEU A 35 9.41 -5.79 10.52
CA LEU A 35 10.86 -5.74 10.31
C LEU A 35 11.50 -4.48 10.92
N ALA A 36 10.86 -3.32 10.76
CA ALA A 36 11.32 -2.06 11.33
C ALA A 36 11.37 -2.08 12.87
N ARG A 37 10.52 -2.88 13.52
CA ARG A 37 10.59 -3.11 14.96
C ARG A 37 11.72 -4.07 15.32
N ALA A 38 11.86 -5.17 14.58
CA ALA A 38 12.88 -6.17 14.84
C ALA A 38 14.32 -5.64 14.67
N VAL A 39 14.56 -4.71 13.75
CA VAL A 39 15.91 -4.17 13.52
C VAL A 39 16.44 -3.32 14.66
N VAL A 40 15.59 -2.88 15.60
CA VAL A 40 15.97 -2.09 16.78
C VAL A 40 15.77 -2.86 18.09
N GLU A 41 15.64 -4.17 18.03
CA GLU A 41 15.58 -5.02 19.23
C GLU A 41 16.92 -5.04 19.99
N PRO A 42 16.92 -5.38 21.29
CA PRO A 42 18.13 -5.56 22.08
C PRO A 42 19.17 -6.44 21.38
N GLY A 43 20.44 -6.02 21.43
CA GLY A 43 21.55 -6.75 20.79
C GLY A 43 21.76 -6.43 19.30
N THR A 44 20.83 -5.75 18.63
CA THR A 44 20.98 -5.41 17.21
C THR A 44 22.02 -4.29 16.98
N PRO A 45 22.72 -4.28 15.83
CA PRO A 45 23.64 -3.19 15.47
C PRO A 45 22.95 -1.84 15.32
N ALA A 46 21.68 -1.81 14.88
CA ALA A 46 20.97 -0.55 14.69
C ALA A 46 20.64 0.10 16.05
N LEU A 47 20.16 -0.69 17.04
CA LEU A 47 19.93 -0.17 18.38
C LEU A 47 21.22 0.39 18.99
N LYS A 48 22.35 -0.31 18.86
CA LYS A 48 23.66 0.18 19.32
C LYS A 48 24.05 1.51 18.67
N ALA A 49 23.80 1.66 17.37
CA ALA A 49 24.08 2.91 16.66
C ALA A 49 23.16 4.06 17.10
N ILE A 50 21.88 3.78 17.37
CA ILE A 50 20.93 4.75 17.91
C ILE A 50 21.37 5.19 19.32
N VAL A 51 21.65 4.24 20.22
CA VAL A 51 22.10 4.53 21.60
C VAL A 51 23.41 5.32 21.61
N LYS A 52 24.35 5.01 20.70
CA LYS A 52 25.59 5.77 20.55
C LYS A 52 25.36 7.25 20.21
N HIS A 53 24.29 7.57 19.49
CA HIS A 53 23.98 8.94 19.09
C HIS A 53 23.09 9.68 20.09
N PHE A 54 22.04 9.01 20.58
CA PHE A 54 20.99 9.61 21.42
C PHE A 54 21.22 9.42 22.92
N GLY A 55 22.21 8.61 23.33
CA GLY A 55 22.48 8.25 24.71
C GLY A 55 21.67 7.04 25.19
N SER A 56 21.87 6.64 26.44
CA SER A 56 21.16 5.52 27.06
C SER A 56 19.77 5.90 27.59
N THR A 57 19.42 7.19 27.62
CA THR A 57 18.11 7.69 28.11
C THR A 57 16.93 7.28 27.23
N ILE A 58 17.20 6.78 26.02
CA ILE A 58 16.21 6.23 25.09
C ILE A 58 16.02 4.71 25.24
N LEU A 59 16.64 4.10 26.25
CA LEU A 59 16.43 2.70 26.60
C LEU A 59 15.56 2.59 27.85
N LYS A 60 14.74 1.54 27.89
CA LYS A 60 14.09 1.08 29.12
C LYS A 60 15.06 0.24 29.96
N GLU A 61 14.64 -0.08 31.18
CA GLU A 61 15.42 -0.92 32.11
C GLU A 61 15.75 -2.31 31.55
N ASP A 62 14.87 -2.86 30.69
CA ASP A 62 15.07 -4.15 30.01
C ASP A 62 16.00 -4.07 28.79
N GLY A 63 16.56 -2.89 28.49
CA GLY A 63 17.42 -2.65 27.34
C GLY A 63 16.68 -2.51 26.00
N THR A 64 15.34 -2.51 26.01
CA THR A 64 14.53 -2.23 24.82
C THR A 64 14.43 -0.73 24.56
N LEU A 65 14.10 -0.37 23.32
CA LEU A 65 13.96 1.03 22.92
C LEU A 65 12.70 1.68 23.53
N ASP A 66 12.88 2.78 24.25
CA ASP A 66 11.80 3.65 24.70
C ASP A 66 11.36 4.59 23.56
N ARG A 67 10.35 4.11 22.81
CA ARG A 67 9.79 4.84 21.65
C ARG A 67 9.20 6.20 22.02
N PRO A 68 8.40 6.36 23.10
CA PRO A 68 7.98 7.67 23.58
C PRO A 68 9.14 8.65 23.80
N SER A 69 10.18 8.22 24.52
CA SER A 69 11.32 9.10 24.84
C SER A 69 12.12 9.49 23.60
N LEU A 70 12.44 8.52 22.74
CA LEU A 70 13.07 8.80 21.45
C LEU A 70 12.19 9.70 20.57
N GLY A 71 10.88 9.44 20.57
CA GLY A 71 9.87 10.23 19.85
C GLY A 71 9.95 11.71 20.21
N ARG A 72 9.95 12.05 21.51
CA ARG A 72 10.05 13.44 21.98
C ARG A 72 11.29 14.17 21.42
N ILE A 73 12.42 13.48 21.33
CA ILE A 73 13.66 14.05 20.79
C ILE A 73 13.51 14.31 19.28
N VAL A 74 13.09 13.30 18.51
CA VAL A 74 13.03 13.41 17.03
C VAL A 74 11.83 14.20 16.51
N PHE A 75 10.78 14.40 17.31
CA PHE A 75 9.67 15.28 16.96
C PHE A 75 10.05 16.76 17.11
N ASN A 76 10.90 17.08 18.09
CA ASN A 76 11.32 18.46 18.35
C ASN A 76 12.51 18.90 17.50
N ASP A 77 13.29 17.97 16.95
CA ASP A 77 14.48 18.26 16.15
C ASP A 77 14.47 17.51 14.79
N PRO A 78 14.27 18.23 13.67
CA PRO A 78 14.28 17.65 12.32
C PRO A 78 15.61 17.00 11.92
N ASP A 79 16.75 17.48 12.41
CA ASP A 79 18.05 16.91 12.08
C ASP A 79 18.28 15.61 12.83
N GLN A 80 17.84 15.52 14.08
CA GLN A 80 17.79 14.26 14.84
C GLN A 80 16.90 13.23 14.15
N ARG A 81 15.74 13.65 13.64
CA ARG A 81 14.87 12.78 12.84
C ARG A 81 15.57 12.24 11.59
N LYS A 82 16.35 13.06 10.89
CA LYS A 82 17.13 12.60 9.71
C LYS A 82 18.17 11.55 10.11
N VAL A 83 18.85 11.74 11.24
CA VAL A 83 19.84 10.77 11.73
C VAL A 83 19.19 9.44 12.07
N LEU A 84 18.08 9.46 12.82
CA LEU A 84 17.33 8.25 13.16
C LEU A 84 16.83 7.52 11.90
N ASN A 85 16.25 8.26 10.96
CA ASN A 85 15.75 7.70 9.70
C ASN A 85 16.89 7.07 8.90
N ARG A 86 18.07 7.70 8.84
CA ARG A 86 19.23 7.15 8.13
C ARG A 86 19.69 5.81 8.72
N ILE A 87 19.84 5.74 10.04
CA ILE A 87 20.25 4.52 10.74
C ILE A 87 19.21 3.42 10.51
N THR A 88 17.93 3.74 10.74
CA THR A 88 16.82 2.79 10.63
C THR A 88 16.63 2.29 9.20
N HIS A 89 16.58 3.19 8.21
CA HIS A 89 16.42 2.81 6.81
C HIS A 89 17.58 1.94 6.31
N SER A 90 18.82 2.23 6.71
CA SER A 90 19.95 1.37 6.34
C SER A 90 19.81 -0.03 6.96
N ALA A 91 19.38 -0.14 8.21
CA ALA A 91 19.22 -1.42 8.89
C ALA A 91 18.07 -2.24 8.27
N VAL A 92 16.92 -1.61 8.04
CA VAL A 92 15.74 -2.24 7.40
C VAL A 92 16.11 -2.78 6.01
N ARG A 93 16.77 -1.97 5.16
CA ARG A 93 17.18 -2.42 3.82
C ARG A 93 18.13 -3.60 3.86
N LYS A 94 19.14 -3.58 4.74
CA LYS A 94 20.08 -4.71 4.91
C LYS A 94 19.34 -5.97 5.35
N ARG A 95 18.43 -5.86 6.31
CA ARG A 95 17.65 -7.00 6.80
C ARG A 95 16.69 -7.55 5.75
N MET A 96 16.03 -6.67 5.00
CA MET A 96 15.16 -7.04 3.88
C MET A 96 15.96 -7.78 2.80
N ALA A 97 17.11 -7.24 2.38
CA ALA A 97 17.99 -7.89 1.41
C ALA A 97 18.44 -9.28 1.87
N TRP A 98 18.78 -9.43 3.16
CA TRP A 98 19.12 -10.71 3.76
C TRP A 98 17.94 -11.71 3.71
N LEU A 99 16.73 -11.28 4.07
CA LEU A 99 15.55 -12.14 4.01
C LEU A 99 15.22 -12.56 2.58
N LEU A 100 15.32 -11.64 1.62
CA LEU A 100 15.14 -11.94 0.21
C LEU A 100 16.18 -12.98 -0.26
N PHE A 101 17.45 -12.83 0.15
CA PHE A 101 18.49 -13.80 -0.16
C PHE A 101 18.20 -15.18 0.45
N LEU A 102 17.71 -15.25 1.70
CA LEU A 102 17.31 -16.51 2.32
C LEU A 102 16.15 -17.19 1.56
N PHE A 103 15.14 -16.43 1.16
CA PHE A 103 14.02 -16.99 0.37
C PHE A 103 14.47 -17.45 -1.01
N TRP A 104 15.43 -16.74 -1.61
CA TRP A 104 16.05 -17.12 -2.86
C TRP A 104 16.82 -18.44 -2.74
N ILE A 105 17.63 -18.64 -1.69
CA ILE A 105 18.29 -19.93 -1.41
C ILE A 105 17.27 -21.05 -1.22
N LYS A 106 16.15 -20.76 -0.54
CA LYS A 106 15.05 -21.73 -0.34
C LYS A 106 14.27 -22.07 -1.63
N GLY A 107 14.64 -21.49 -2.78
CA GLY A 107 13.97 -21.74 -4.06
C GLY A 107 12.61 -21.04 -4.17
N SER A 108 12.35 -20.01 -3.36
CA SER A 108 11.10 -19.24 -3.44
C SER A 108 11.03 -18.52 -4.77
N LYS A 109 9.97 -18.77 -5.54
CA LYS A 109 9.76 -18.14 -6.85
C LYS A 109 9.25 -16.70 -6.73
N VAL A 110 8.42 -16.44 -5.72
CA VAL A 110 7.77 -15.16 -5.45
C VAL A 110 7.92 -14.85 -3.96
N VAL A 111 8.23 -13.59 -3.64
CA VAL A 111 8.22 -13.06 -2.27
C VAL A 111 7.49 -11.73 -2.27
N VAL A 112 6.61 -11.53 -1.30
CA VAL A 112 5.85 -10.29 -1.14
C VAL A 112 6.49 -9.44 -0.05
N VAL A 113 6.76 -8.17 -0.34
CA VAL A 113 7.22 -7.16 0.60
C VAL A 113 6.04 -6.27 0.92
N ASP A 114 5.53 -6.39 2.13
CA ASP A 114 4.38 -5.61 2.60
C ASP A 114 4.86 -4.31 3.26
N ALA A 115 4.52 -3.16 2.67
CA ALA A 115 4.73 -1.85 3.27
C ALA A 115 3.61 -0.85 2.94
N PRO A 116 2.97 -0.25 3.96
CA PRO A 116 2.01 0.84 3.72
C PRO A 116 2.67 2.07 3.08
N LEU A 117 3.93 2.36 3.43
CA LEU A 117 4.72 3.50 2.93
C LEU A 117 5.71 3.12 1.82
N LEU A 118 5.40 2.08 1.03
CA LEU A 118 6.31 1.53 0.02
C LEU A 118 6.69 2.56 -1.05
N VAL A 119 5.74 3.40 -1.46
CA VAL A 119 5.94 4.43 -2.49
C VAL A 119 6.74 5.60 -1.92
N GLU A 120 6.32 6.08 -0.75
CA GLU A 120 6.90 7.20 -0.01
C GLU A 120 8.35 6.93 0.40
N ALA A 121 8.67 5.68 0.76
CA ALA A 121 10.03 5.25 1.12
C ALA A 121 10.93 4.98 -0.11
N GLY A 122 10.41 5.10 -1.34
CA GLY A 122 11.15 4.82 -2.56
C GLY A 122 11.42 3.33 -2.80
N LEU A 123 10.79 2.44 -2.02
CA LEU A 123 11.04 0.99 -2.05
C LEU A 123 10.47 0.31 -3.30
N TRP A 124 9.54 0.98 -3.97
CA TRP A 124 9.01 0.58 -5.27
C TRP A 124 10.10 0.30 -6.33
N THR A 125 11.26 0.95 -6.22
CA THR A 125 12.40 0.74 -7.13
C THR A 125 13.05 -0.65 -6.98
N PHE A 126 12.90 -1.28 -5.82
CA PHE A 126 13.44 -2.61 -5.52
C PHE A 126 12.45 -3.74 -5.81
N CYS A 127 11.20 -3.40 -6.17
CA CYS A 127 10.16 -4.38 -6.45
C CYS A 127 10.10 -4.65 -7.95
N GLY A 128 9.97 -5.92 -8.35
CA GLY A 128 9.72 -6.29 -9.74
C GLY A 128 8.28 -6.00 -10.16
N GLU A 129 7.34 -6.04 -9.22
CA GLU A 129 5.94 -5.73 -9.44
C GLU A 129 5.33 -5.06 -8.20
N ILE A 130 4.41 -4.12 -8.39
CA ILE A 130 3.76 -3.34 -7.33
C ILE A 130 2.26 -3.60 -7.40
N VAL A 131 1.74 -4.12 -6.30
CA VAL A 131 0.32 -4.39 -6.08
C VAL A 131 -0.21 -3.34 -5.12
N VAL A 132 -1.17 -2.54 -5.58
CA VAL A 132 -1.84 -1.52 -4.77
C VAL A 132 -3.23 -2.03 -4.40
N VAL A 133 -3.50 -2.15 -3.10
CA VAL A 133 -4.86 -2.41 -2.60
C VAL A 133 -5.59 -1.08 -2.50
N TRP A 134 -6.53 -0.87 -3.41
CA TRP A 134 -7.31 0.35 -3.55
C TRP A 134 -8.72 0.20 -2.98
N CYS A 135 -9.28 1.27 -2.43
CA CYS A 135 -10.71 1.40 -2.19
C CYS A 135 -11.09 2.88 -2.21
N SER A 136 -12.39 3.18 -2.28
CA SER A 136 -12.85 4.57 -2.28
C SER A 136 -12.47 5.30 -0.97
N PRO A 137 -12.22 6.62 -0.99
CA PRO A 137 -11.97 7.40 0.22
C PRO A 137 -13.10 7.27 1.25
N GLN A 138 -14.36 7.20 0.79
CA GLN A 138 -15.52 6.98 1.65
C GLN A 138 -15.45 5.62 2.35
N ASP A 139 -15.06 4.56 1.63
CA ASP A 139 -14.88 3.24 2.23
C ASP A 139 -13.73 3.22 3.24
N GLN A 140 -12.63 3.95 2.98
CA GLN A 140 -11.52 4.08 3.94
C GLN A 140 -11.98 4.73 5.24
N LEU A 141 -12.73 5.83 5.13
CA LEU A 141 -13.26 6.56 6.28
C LEU A 141 -14.22 5.70 7.09
N ASN A 142 -15.21 5.10 6.42
CA ASN A 142 -16.21 4.24 7.05
C ASN A 142 -15.57 3.06 7.79
N ARG A 143 -14.57 2.40 7.18
CA ARG A 143 -13.86 1.28 7.80
C ARG A 143 -13.00 1.70 8.99
N MET A 144 -12.33 2.85 8.87
CA MET A 144 -11.51 3.37 9.97
C MET A 144 -12.37 3.77 11.17
N ILE A 145 -13.49 4.47 10.94
CA ILE A 145 -14.46 4.79 11.99
C ILE A 145 -15.01 3.49 12.59
N SER A 146 -15.47 2.54 11.77
CA SER A 146 -16.04 1.29 12.28
C SER A 146 -15.06 0.47 13.13
N ARG A 147 -13.76 0.48 12.78
CA ARG A 147 -12.73 -0.25 13.52
C ARG A 147 -12.29 0.47 14.79
N ASP A 148 -12.11 1.78 14.71
CA ASP A 148 -11.44 2.57 15.76
C ASP A 148 -12.42 3.42 16.58
N ALA A 149 -13.74 3.37 16.30
CA ALA A 149 -14.78 4.04 17.10
C ALA A 149 -14.77 3.57 18.56
N ALA A 150 -14.48 2.29 18.80
CA ALA A 150 -14.32 1.74 20.15
C ALA A 150 -13.14 2.36 20.92
N ASN A 151 -12.19 2.98 20.21
CA ASN A 151 -11.03 3.67 20.78
C ASN A 151 -11.22 5.20 20.84
N GLY A 152 -12.44 5.70 20.63
CA GLY A 152 -12.77 7.13 20.72
C GLY A 152 -12.28 7.98 19.55
N LEU A 153 -12.02 7.38 18.37
CA LEU A 153 -11.57 8.11 17.20
C LEU A 153 -12.69 9.00 16.64
N THR A 154 -12.47 10.31 16.58
CA THR A 154 -13.39 11.26 15.92
C THR A 154 -13.27 11.17 14.40
N GLU A 155 -14.30 11.61 13.67
CA GLU A 155 -14.26 11.66 12.21
C GLU A 155 -13.15 12.62 11.72
N GLU A 156 -12.93 13.71 12.43
CA GLU A 156 -11.88 14.69 12.18
C GLU A 156 -10.48 14.08 12.32
N ASP A 157 -10.24 13.30 13.38
CA ASP A 157 -8.98 12.57 13.58
C ASP A 157 -8.75 11.54 12.49
N ALA A 158 -9.80 10.82 12.10
CA ALA A 158 -9.79 9.90 10.98
C ALA A 158 -9.37 10.61 9.68
N ARG A 159 -10.01 11.73 9.33
CA ARG A 159 -9.66 12.51 8.13
C ARG A 159 -8.22 13.04 8.19
N SER A 160 -7.77 13.52 9.36
CA SER A 160 -6.39 13.97 9.57
C SER A 160 -5.37 12.86 9.33
N ARG A 161 -5.64 11.65 9.83
CA ARG A 161 -4.78 10.47 9.60
C ARG A 161 -4.73 10.06 8.13
N LEU A 162 -5.87 10.10 7.42
CA LEU A 162 -5.91 9.86 5.97
C LEU A 162 -5.07 10.90 5.20
N ALA A 163 -5.19 12.18 5.57
CA ALA A 163 -4.46 13.27 4.94
C ALA A 163 -2.94 13.24 5.22
N SER A 164 -2.51 12.59 6.30
CA SER A 164 -1.07 12.45 6.64
C SER A 164 -0.30 11.52 5.70
N GLN A 165 -0.99 10.69 4.91
CA GLN A 165 -0.39 9.78 3.95
C GLN A 165 -0.56 10.30 2.51
N LEU A 166 0.25 9.80 1.60
CA LEU A 166 0.05 10.06 0.18
C LEU A 166 -1.35 9.52 -0.22
N PRO A 167 -2.21 10.33 -0.86
CA PRO A 167 -3.52 9.90 -1.31
C PRO A 167 -3.44 8.61 -2.11
N LEU A 168 -4.42 7.72 -1.95
CA LEU A 168 -4.39 6.40 -2.57
C LEU A 168 -4.37 6.49 -4.11
N GLU A 169 -5.02 7.51 -4.66
CA GLU A 169 -5.00 7.84 -6.09
C GLU A 169 -3.59 8.15 -6.59
N ASP A 170 -2.76 8.79 -5.77
CA ASP A 170 -1.38 9.14 -6.13
C ASP A 170 -0.43 7.93 -6.07
N LYS A 171 -0.89 6.81 -5.47
CA LYS A 171 -0.20 5.51 -5.50
C LYS A 171 -0.51 4.73 -6.78
N LEU A 172 -1.63 5.00 -7.46
CA LEU A 172 -2.05 4.27 -8.66
C LEU A 172 -1.06 4.34 -9.84
N PRO A 173 -0.37 5.46 -10.11
CA PRO A 173 0.65 5.52 -11.15
C PRO A 173 1.79 4.52 -10.95
N TYR A 174 2.07 4.13 -9.70
CA TYR A 174 3.10 3.16 -9.35
C TYR A 174 2.60 1.72 -9.45
N ALA A 175 1.28 1.50 -9.54
CA ALA A 175 0.70 0.16 -9.58
C ALA A 175 0.96 -0.52 -10.93
N ASP A 176 1.41 -1.77 -10.87
CA ASP A 176 1.32 -2.71 -11.98
C ASP A 176 0.01 -3.51 -11.91
N VAL A 177 -0.47 -3.76 -10.68
CA VAL A 177 -1.75 -4.42 -10.39
C VAL A 177 -2.49 -3.62 -9.34
N ILE A 178 -3.77 -3.40 -9.58
CA ILE A 178 -4.68 -2.77 -8.62
C ILE A 178 -5.64 -3.87 -8.13
N LEU A 179 -5.70 -4.05 -6.81
CA LEU A 179 -6.71 -4.88 -6.16
C LEU A 179 -7.76 -3.95 -5.60
N ASP A 180 -8.94 -3.93 -6.21
CA ASP A 180 -10.02 -3.06 -5.79
C ASP A 180 -10.88 -3.75 -4.71
N ASN A 181 -10.91 -3.12 -3.55
CA ASN A 181 -11.63 -3.52 -2.35
C ASN A 181 -12.71 -2.47 -1.98
N SER A 182 -13.23 -1.74 -2.97
CA SER A 182 -14.34 -0.80 -2.79
C SER A 182 -15.69 -1.52 -2.65
N SER A 183 -16.60 -0.91 -1.92
CA SER A 183 -17.95 -1.46 -1.72
C SER A 183 -18.86 -1.29 -2.95
N ALA A 184 -18.46 -0.46 -3.92
CA ALA A 184 -19.18 -0.17 -5.16
C ALA A 184 -18.99 -1.24 -6.25
N LEU A 185 -17.83 -1.88 -6.31
CA LEU A 185 -17.53 -2.99 -7.24
C LEU A 185 -18.57 -4.14 -7.16
N LEU A 186 -19.24 -4.27 -6.02
CA LEU A 186 -20.21 -5.32 -5.70
C LEU A 186 -21.66 -4.95 -6.05
N ALA A 187 -21.92 -3.67 -6.36
CA ALA A 187 -23.25 -3.22 -6.78
C ALA A 187 -23.52 -3.48 -8.27
N GLY A 188 -22.46 -3.70 -9.07
CA GLY A 188 -22.53 -3.86 -10.52
C GLY A 188 -22.65 -5.29 -11.04
N THR A 189 -22.53 -6.33 -10.20
CA THR A 189 -22.66 -7.74 -10.63
C THR A 189 -24.09 -8.26 -10.54
N GLY A 190 -25.06 -7.41 -10.88
CA GLY A 190 -26.48 -7.74 -10.93
C GLY A 190 -27.06 -7.41 -12.29
N SER A 191 -26.73 -8.21 -13.31
CA SER A 191 -27.55 -8.30 -14.52
C SER A 191 -27.71 -9.77 -14.91
N GLU A 192 -28.98 -10.14 -15.03
CA GLU A 192 -29.53 -11.37 -15.64
C GLU A 192 -29.52 -12.67 -14.82
N ALA A 193 -30.44 -12.76 -13.86
CA ALA A 193 -31.34 -13.91 -13.77
C ALA A 193 -32.65 -13.53 -13.07
N THR A 194 -33.74 -13.78 -13.79
CA THR A 194 -35.14 -13.47 -13.53
C THR A 194 -35.71 -14.19 -12.30
N THR A 195 -36.36 -13.47 -11.38
CA THR A 195 -37.73 -13.71 -10.84
C THR A 195 -37.99 -12.87 -9.59
N PRO A 196 -39.20 -12.30 -9.40
CA PRO A 196 -39.50 -11.46 -8.25
C PRO A 196 -39.96 -12.31 -7.06
N VAL A 197 -39.35 -12.12 -5.88
CA VAL A 197 -39.87 -12.59 -4.59
C VAL A 197 -39.94 -11.38 -3.66
N PRO A 198 -41.07 -11.17 -2.95
CA PRO A 198 -41.42 -9.86 -2.42
C PRO A 198 -40.73 -9.51 -1.09
N LEU A 199 -40.74 -8.21 -0.82
CA LEU A 199 -40.23 -7.53 0.37
C LEU A 199 -40.62 -8.23 1.69
N SER A 200 -39.61 -8.50 2.52
CA SER A 200 -39.76 -8.35 3.97
C SER A 200 -38.43 -7.99 4.64
N ALA A 201 -38.50 -6.92 5.44
CA ALA A 201 -37.70 -6.59 6.62
C ALA A 201 -36.17 -6.38 6.50
N SER A 202 -35.83 -5.10 6.60
CA SER A 202 -34.56 -4.45 6.96
C SER A 202 -33.90 -4.99 8.24
N THR A 203 -32.70 -5.60 8.12
CA THR A 203 -31.56 -5.45 9.07
C THR A 203 -30.25 -6.17 8.66
N SER A 204 -30.15 -6.76 7.45
CA SER A 204 -28.99 -7.62 7.07
C SER A 204 -28.11 -7.10 5.91
N ALA A 205 -28.29 -5.86 5.47
CA ALA A 205 -27.59 -5.33 4.28
C ALA A 205 -26.08 -5.08 4.50
N SER A 206 -25.67 -4.69 5.71
CA SER A 206 -24.26 -4.35 6.01
C SER A 206 -23.37 -5.60 6.15
N ALA A 207 -23.85 -6.64 6.83
CA ALA A 207 -23.12 -7.90 7.01
C ALA A 207 -22.89 -8.63 5.67
N ASN A 208 -23.90 -8.66 4.80
CA ASN A 208 -23.85 -9.33 3.49
C ASN A 208 -22.96 -8.58 2.47
N LYS A 209 -22.79 -7.26 2.63
CA LYS A 209 -21.88 -6.46 1.80
C LYS A 209 -20.41 -6.71 2.17
N SER A 210 -20.13 -6.90 3.46
CA SER A 210 -18.77 -7.20 3.94
C SER A 210 -18.28 -8.58 3.48
N SER A 211 -19.14 -9.61 3.51
CA SER A 211 -18.80 -10.96 3.05
C SER A 211 -18.52 -11.00 1.54
N ARG A 212 -19.39 -10.38 0.74
CA ARG A 212 -19.20 -10.27 -0.72
C ARG A 212 -17.95 -9.47 -1.11
N SER A 213 -17.63 -8.41 -0.36
CA SER A 213 -16.38 -7.65 -0.58
C SER A 213 -15.14 -8.50 -0.35
N SER A 214 -15.20 -9.41 0.62
CA SER A 214 -14.11 -10.34 0.89
C SER A 214 -13.98 -11.42 -0.20
N GLU A 215 -15.07 -11.84 -0.83
CA GLU A 215 -15.06 -12.84 -1.90
C GLU A 215 -14.51 -12.30 -3.22
N ALA A 216 -14.96 -11.11 -3.64
CA ALA A 216 -14.43 -10.47 -4.86
C ALA A 216 -12.93 -10.18 -4.74
N LEU A 217 -12.49 -9.71 -3.56
CA LEU A 217 -11.07 -9.51 -3.29
C LEU A 217 -10.29 -10.82 -3.30
N ARG A 218 -10.83 -11.90 -2.72
CA ARG A 218 -10.23 -13.24 -2.77
C ARG A 218 -10.05 -13.73 -4.21
N ALA A 219 -11.05 -13.52 -5.07
CA ALA A 219 -10.97 -13.90 -6.48
C ALA A 219 -9.84 -13.15 -7.22
N GLN A 220 -9.75 -11.82 -7.04
CA GLN A 220 -8.66 -11.02 -7.61
C GLN A 220 -7.28 -11.47 -7.11
N VAL A 221 -7.15 -11.79 -5.82
CA VAL A 221 -5.91 -12.33 -5.24
C VAL A 221 -5.56 -13.70 -5.83
N ALA A 222 -6.54 -14.59 -6.00
CA ALA A 222 -6.32 -15.90 -6.59
C ALA A 222 -5.84 -15.79 -8.05
N GLU A 223 -6.45 -14.91 -8.85
CA GLU A 223 -6.03 -14.66 -10.22
C GLU A 223 -4.61 -14.08 -10.28
N LEU A 224 -4.29 -13.15 -9.39
CA LEU A 224 -2.96 -12.58 -9.25
C LEU A 224 -1.91 -13.67 -8.97
N VAL A 225 -2.19 -14.58 -8.03
CA VAL A 225 -1.30 -15.69 -7.70
C VAL A 225 -1.14 -16.65 -8.88
N GLN A 226 -2.23 -17.00 -9.57
CA GLN A 226 -2.17 -17.84 -10.77
C GLN A 226 -1.33 -17.20 -11.89
N ARG A 227 -1.40 -15.87 -12.05
CA ARG A 227 -0.54 -15.14 -13.01
C ARG A 227 0.94 -15.28 -12.65
N TRP A 228 1.30 -15.18 -11.38
CA TRP A 228 2.69 -15.40 -10.94
C TRP A 228 3.15 -16.84 -11.13
N GLN A 229 2.29 -17.81 -10.82
CA GLN A 229 2.59 -19.23 -11.02
C GLN A 229 2.83 -19.54 -12.51
N ARG A 230 1.98 -19.03 -13.42
CA ARG A 230 2.17 -19.17 -14.87
C ARG A 230 3.47 -18.54 -15.36
N ARG A 231 3.78 -17.31 -14.90
CA ARG A 231 5.03 -16.61 -15.25
C ARG A 231 6.27 -17.41 -14.84
N THR A 232 6.22 -18.09 -13.70
CA THR A 232 7.35 -18.84 -13.14
C THR A 232 7.39 -20.32 -13.54
N ALA A 233 6.44 -20.78 -14.34
CA ALA A 233 6.38 -22.13 -14.89
C ALA A 233 6.86 -22.23 -16.36
N SER A 234 7.03 -21.10 -17.06
CA SER A 234 7.53 -21.06 -18.44
C SER A 234 9.03 -21.42 -18.54
N ILE A 235 9.40 -22.22 -19.55
CA ILE A 235 10.78 -22.59 -19.92
C ILE A 235 11.68 -21.35 -20.14
N GLY A 236 11.12 -20.23 -20.60
CA GLY A 236 11.82 -18.96 -20.72
C GLY A 236 12.20 -18.33 -19.37
N GLY A 237 11.38 -18.55 -18.34
CA GLY A 237 11.64 -18.07 -16.98
C GLY A 237 12.74 -18.85 -16.27
N PHE A 238 12.85 -20.16 -16.54
CA PHE A 238 13.93 -21.01 -16.00
C PHE A 238 15.28 -20.70 -16.66
N THR A 239 15.30 -20.52 -17.98
CA THR A 239 16.52 -20.18 -18.74
C THR A 239 17.02 -18.76 -18.42
N MET A 240 16.13 -17.78 -18.30
CA MET A 240 16.48 -16.42 -17.87
C MET A 240 16.95 -16.38 -16.40
N TRP A 241 16.34 -17.17 -15.51
CA TRP A 241 16.79 -17.33 -14.12
C TRP A 241 18.19 -17.96 -14.02
N LEU A 242 18.51 -18.93 -14.89
CA LEU A 242 19.83 -19.56 -14.96
C LEU A 242 20.90 -18.60 -15.55
N LEU A 243 20.54 -17.79 -16.55
CA LEU A 243 21.43 -16.77 -17.14
C LEU A 243 21.75 -15.61 -16.18
N GLU A 244 20.76 -15.14 -15.39
CA GLU A 244 21.00 -14.19 -14.30
C GLU A 244 21.93 -14.76 -13.21
N TRP A 245 21.95 -16.09 -13.05
CA TRP A 245 22.81 -16.81 -12.11
C TRP A 245 24.27 -16.87 -12.56
N VAL A 246 24.51 -17.06 -13.86
CA VAL A 246 25.86 -17.29 -14.42
C VAL A 246 26.58 -15.97 -14.75
N LEU A 247 25.85 -14.87 -14.98
CA LEU A 247 26.40 -13.56 -15.35
C LEU A 247 25.88 -12.43 -14.43
N PRO A 248 26.46 -12.28 -13.20
CA PRO A 248 26.07 -11.22 -12.26
C PRO A 248 26.06 -9.80 -12.84
N PRO A 249 27.03 -9.39 -13.70
CA PRO A 249 27.00 -8.05 -14.31
C PRO A 249 25.79 -7.83 -15.22
N PHE A 250 25.34 -8.88 -15.91
CA PHE A 250 24.19 -8.81 -16.82
C PHE A 250 22.88 -8.66 -16.04
N ALA A 251 22.71 -9.41 -14.94
CA ALA A 251 21.56 -9.27 -14.05
C ALA A 251 21.46 -7.85 -13.46
N VAL A 252 22.59 -7.26 -13.06
CA VAL A 252 22.63 -5.87 -12.56
C VAL A 252 22.25 -4.87 -13.66
N ALA A 253 22.78 -5.03 -14.88
CA ALA A 253 22.46 -4.16 -16.01
C ALA A 253 20.98 -4.25 -16.44
N VAL A 254 20.42 -5.46 -16.51
CA VAL A 254 18.99 -5.70 -16.80
C VAL A 254 18.11 -5.11 -15.70
N GLY A 255 18.49 -5.28 -14.43
CA GLY A 255 17.82 -4.66 -13.29
C GLY A 255 17.82 -3.13 -13.40
N LEU A 256 18.96 -2.52 -13.74
CA LEU A 256 19.09 -1.08 -13.91
C LEU A 256 18.23 -0.56 -15.08
N MET A 257 18.24 -1.24 -16.23
CA MET A 257 17.37 -0.90 -17.37
C MET A 257 15.89 -0.99 -17.00
N THR A 258 15.49 -2.00 -16.24
CA THR A 258 14.10 -2.19 -15.80
C THR A 258 13.67 -1.04 -14.89
N ILE A 259 14.54 -0.61 -13.98
CA ILE A 259 14.31 0.55 -13.10
C ILE A 259 14.14 1.84 -13.93
N LEU A 260 14.99 2.06 -14.93
CA LEU A 260 14.91 3.25 -15.79
C LEU A 260 13.62 3.29 -16.61
N LYS A 261 13.28 2.20 -17.31
CA LYS A 261 12.02 2.09 -18.06
C LYS A 261 10.79 2.30 -17.18
N ARG A 262 10.82 1.75 -15.95
CA ARG A 262 9.73 1.95 -14.98
C ARG A 262 9.64 3.40 -14.52
N LYS A 263 10.77 4.08 -14.28
CA LYS A 263 10.78 5.51 -13.93
C LYS A 263 10.09 6.35 -15.00
N GLU A 264 10.40 6.10 -16.27
CA GLU A 264 9.78 6.78 -17.41
C GLU A 264 8.27 6.48 -17.49
N ALA A 265 7.88 5.21 -17.40
CA ALA A 265 6.48 4.80 -17.44
C ALA A 265 5.65 5.42 -16.31
N ILE A 266 6.20 5.46 -15.09
CA ILE A 266 5.56 6.11 -13.94
C ILE A 266 5.46 7.62 -14.16
N ALA A 267 6.50 8.27 -14.68
CA ALA A 267 6.46 9.71 -14.99
C ALA A 267 5.32 10.03 -15.97
N HIS A 268 5.16 9.24 -17.04
CA HIS A 268 4.04 9.38 -17.97
C HIS A 268 2.68 9.15 -17.30
N LYS A 269 2.54 8.10 -16.49
CA LYS A 269 1.30 7.83 -15.74
C LYS A 269 0.95 8.99 -14.79
N ARG A 270 1.95 9.60 -14.14
CA ARG A 270 1.74 10.75 -13.24
C ARG A 270 1.30 11.99 -14.00
N LEU A 271 1.95 12.31 -15.12
CA LEU A 271 1.53 13.43 -15.98
C LEU A 271 0.08 13.26 -16.45
N ASN A 272 -0.29 12.06 -16.87
CA ASN A 272 -1.67 11.77 -17.29
C ASN A 272 -2.67 11.87 -16.12
N ALA A 273 -2.30 11.39 -14.94
CA ALA A 273 -3.13 11.50 -13.74
C ALA A 273 -3.32 12.96 -13.30
N GLU A 274 -2.25 13.76 -13.33
CA GLU A 274 -2.31 15.20 -13.03
C GLU A 274 -3.17 15.95 -14.05
N ALA A 275 -3.02 15.66 -15.35
CA ALA A 275 -3.85 16.23 -16.40
C ALA A 275 -5.33 15.87 -16.22
N ALA A 276 -5.64 14.62 -15.86
CA ALA A 276 -7.01 14.19 -15.57
C ALA A 276 -7.59 14.92 -14.34
N LYS A 277 -6.81 15.10 -13.27
CA LYS A 277 -7.23 15.88 -12.09
C LYS A 277 -7.50 17.33 -12.44
N GLN A 278 -6.65 17.96 -13.25
CA GLN A 278 -6.85 19.34 -13.70
C GLN A 278 -8.11 19.48 -14.58
N ALA A 279 -8.37 18.51 -15.46
CA ALA A 279 -9.60 18.49 -16.27
C ALA A 279 -10.85 18.37 -15.38
N LEU A 280 -10.84 17.48 -14.39
CA LEU A 280 -11.94 17.30 -13.44
C LEU A 280 -12.19 18.58 -12.61
N ALA A 281 -11.11 19.22 -12.13
CA ALA A 281 -11.20 20.46 -11.38
C ALA A 281 -11.77 21.62 -12.21
N LYS A 282 -11.43 21.70 -13.50
CA LYS A 282 -12.03 22.68 -14.43
C LYS A 282 -13.53 22.43 -14.62
N GLN A 283 -13.94 21.18 -14.83
CA GLN A 283 -15.36 20.84 -14.97
C GLN A 283 -16.17 21.16 -13.70
N GLN A 284 -15.61 20.90 -12.52
CA GLN A 284 -16.25 21.25 -11.25
C GLN A 284 -16.32 22.77 -11.00
N GLY A 285 -15.29 23.51 -11.43
CA GLY A 285 -15.28 24.98 -11.40
C GLY A 285 -16.30 25.61 -12.33
N GLU A 286 -16.45 25.08 -13.55
CA GLU A 286 -17.44 25.52 -14.53
C GLU A 286 -18.88 25.26 -14.06
N GLN A 287 -19.15 24.09 -13.49
CA GLN A 287 -20.47 23.76 -12.89
C GLN A 287 -20.82 24.66 -11.68
N SER A 288 -19.84 25.05 -10.87
CA SER A 288 -20.05 25.99 -9.76
C SER A 288 -20.32 27.43 -10.24
N SER A 289 -19.75 27.84 -11.38
CA SER A 289 -20.06 29.14 -11.99
C SER A 289 -21.41 29.17 -12.72
N GLY A 290 -21.80 28.07 -13.39
CA GLY A 290 -23.08 27.96 -14.09
C GLY A 290 -24.28 28.04 -13.16
N GLY A 291 -24.23 27.33 -12.02
CA GLY A 291 -25.31 27.37 -11.03
C GLY A 291 -25.52 28.73 -10.35
N LYS A 292 -24.50 29.61 -10.32
CA LYS A 292 -24.64 30.98 -9.81
C LYS A 292 -25.29 31.93 -10.83
N VAL A 293 -25.13 31.68 -12.13
CA VAL A 293 -25.75 32.51 -13.18
C VAL A 293 -27.25 32.23 -13.25
N ASP A 294 -27.66 30.96 -13.12
CA ASP A 294 -29.07 30.59 -13.16
C ASP A 294 -29.84 31.07 -11.90
N ALA A 295 -29.24 30.96 -10.70
CA ALA A 295 -29.86 31.47 -9.47
C ALA A 295 -30.01 33.01 -9.42
N ALA A 296 -29.12 33.74 -10.10
CA ALA A 296 -29.19 35.20 -10.23
C ALA A 296 -30.20 35.66 -11.29
N GLN A 297 -30.53 34.82 -12.28
CA GLN A 297 -31.57 35.10 -13.27
C GLN A 297 -32.98 34.77 -12.76
N GLU A 298 -33.13 33.74 -11.92
CA GLU A 298 -34.41 33.40 -11.30
C GLU A 298 -34.88 34.47 -10.30
N THR A 299 -33.97 35.05 -9.51
CA THR A 299 -34.29 36.12 -8.56
C THR A 299 -34.68 37.46 -9.21
N LYS A 300 -34.33 37.68 -10.48
CA LYS A 300 -34.74 38.87 -11.25
C LYS A 300 -36.08 38.72 -11.98
N LYS A 301 -36.65 37.51 -12.03
CA LYS A 301 -37.95 37.25 -12.67
C LYS A 301 -39.14 37.25 -11.70
N THR A 302 -38.85 37.29 -10.40
CA THR A 302 -39.85 37.26 -9.31
C THR A 302 -39.96 38.58 -8.54
N ALA A 303 -39.31 39.65 -9.03
CA ALA A 303 -39.44 41.02 -8.53
C ALA A 303 -39.94 41.93 -9.65
#